data_AF-I4C587-F1
#
_entry.id   AF-I4C587-F1
#
_cell.length_a   1.000
_cell.length_b   1.000
_cell.length_c   1.000
_cell.angle_alpha   90.00
_cell.angle_beta   90.00
_cell.angle_gamma   90.00
#
_symmetry.space_group_name_H-M   'P 1'
#
loop_
_entity.id
_entity.type
_entity.pdbx_description
1 polymer ?
#
loop_
_entity_poly.entity_id
_entity_poly.type
_entity_poly.pdbx_seq_one_letter_code
_entity_poly.pdbx_strand_id
1 'polypeptide(L)'
;MTCRKRIRAQDFVREFRAGMTDVQLMKIFGLTSTEQLNSIFRKLLDSGILNEFDLANRTTERIPDVVDRDLRRFRRSKPLGNVPVYDMNDVFSEFIVMDISEDGIKVGRIKSVRGEKRTFLIKALEFDEMQTFSFDAVCRWANRGMAGFAITSISPSAAIQLKRFINRFTFCED
;
A
#
# COMPACT_ATOMS: atom_id res chain seq x y z
N MET A 1 -27.80 4.56 27.76
CA MET A 1 -28.71 5.13 26.75
C MET A 1 -27.96 6.20 25.97
N THR A 2 -27.62 5.97 24.70
CA THR A 2 -26.96 6.99 23.86
C THR A 2 -28.02 7.92 23.29
N CYS A 3 -27.99 9.20 23.65
CA CYS A 3 -28.89 10.21 23.10
C CYS A 3 -28.65 10.32 21.58
N ARG A 4 -29.66 10.00 20.76
CA ARG A 4 -29.55 10.12 19.30
C ARG A 4 -29.59 11.60 18.93
N LYS A 5 -28.44 12.15 18.53
CA LYS A 5 -28.34 13.51 18.00
C LYS A 5 -29.15 13.60 16.70
N ARG A 6 -30.11 14.52 16.63
CA ARG A 6 -30.85 14.83 15.39
C ARG A 6 -29.96 15.66 14.48
N ILE A 7 -29.63 15.14 13.31
CA ILE A 7 -28.84 15.82 12.28
C ILE A 7 -29.82 16.36 11.23
N ARG A 8 -29.72 17.64 10.88
CA ARG A 8 -30.49 18.23 9.78
C ARG A 8 -29.83 17.84 8.45
N ALA A 9 -30.61 17.27 7.53
CA ALA A 9 -30.11 16.79 6.24
C ALA A 9 -29.41 17.89 5.43
N GLN A 10 -29.97 19.11 5.42
CA GLN A 10 -29.41 20.25 4.69
C GLN A 10 -28.03 20.67 5.20
N ASP A 11 -27.80 20.66 6.51
CA ASP A 11 -26.50 20.99 7.08
C ASP A 11 -25.46 19.95 6.66
N PHE A 12 -25.81 18.67 6.72
CA PHE A 12 -24.91 17.59 6.29
C PHE A 12 -24.53 17.71 4.81
N VAL A 13 -25.50 17.96 3.94
CA VAL A 13 -25.28 18.09 2.49
C VAL A 13 -24.46 19.34 2.15
N ARG A 14 -24.67 20.44 2.87
CA ARG A 14 -23.86 21.66 2.72
C ARG A 14 -22.39 21.37 3.01
N GLU A 15 -22.10 20.75 4.15
CA GLU A 15 -20.72 20.41 4.52
C GLU A 15 -20.10 19.39 3.55
N PHE A 16 -20.87 18.39 3.11
CA PHE A 16 -20.42 17.40 2.12
C PHE A 16 -20.06 18.06 0.78
N ARG A 17 -20.93 18.92 0.25
CA ARG A 17 -20.69 19.65 -1.02
C ARG A 17 -19.59 20.70 -0.92
N ALA A 18 -19.25 21.15 0.30
CA ALA A 18 -18.07 21.96 0.55
C ALA A 18 -16.75 21.16 0.43
N GLY A 19 -16.82 19.86 0.09
CA GLY A 19 -15.65 19.00 -0.09
C GLY A 19 -15.14 18.38 1.21
N MET A 20 -15.91 18.40 2.29
CA MET A 20 -15.50 17.79 3.55
C MET A 20 -15.36 16.28 3.42
N THR A 21 -14.37 15.76 4.13
CA THR A 21 -14.01 14.35 4.09
C THR A 21 -14.83 13.56 5.10
N ASP A 22 -14.89 12.24 4.93
CA ASP A 22 -15.64 11.35 5.84
C ASP A 22 -15.25 11.57 7.31
N VAL A 23 -13.95 11.77 7.59
CA VAL A 23 -13.43 12.00 8.95
C VAL A 23 -13.91 13.34 9.50
N GLN A 24 -13.87 14.39 8.67
CA GLN A 24 -14.34 15.73 9.06
C GLN A 24 -15.85 15.73 9.32
N LEU A 25 -16.63 15.09 8.44
CA LEU A 25 -18.07 14.93 8.60
C LEU A 25 -18.39 14.14 9.88
N MET A 26 -17.70 13.02 10.12
CA MET A 26 -17.88 12.25 11.36
C MET A 26 -17.58 13.09 12.60
N LYS A 27 -16.50 13.88 12.59
CA LYS A 27 -16.13 14.75 13.71
C LYS A 27 -17.16 15.85 13.98
N ILE A 28 -17.61 16.58 12.95
CA ILE A 28 -18.56 17.68 13.09
C ILE A 28 -19.93 17.17 13.56
N PHE A 29 -20.40 16.07 12.97
CA PHE A 29 -21.71 15.52 13.28
C PHE A 29 -21.71 14.59 14.50
N GLY A 30 -20.53 14.28 15.07
CA GLY A 30 -20.40 13.41 16.24
C GLY A 30 -20.71 11.95 15.95
N LEU A 31 -20.35 11.48 14.76
CA LEU A 31 -20.51 10.08 14.33
C LEU A 31 -19.29 9.29 14.81
N THR A 32 -19.55 8.13 15.41
CA THR A 32 -18.49 7.29 16.00
C THR A 32 -18.00 6.22 15.04
N SER A 33 -18.76 5.92 13.98
CA SER A 33 -18.42 4.85 13.06
C SER A 33 -18.79 5.15 11.61
N THR A 34 -18.12 4.47 10.68
CA THR A 34 -18.36 4.61 9.24
C THR A 34 -19.71 4.02 8.84
N GLU A 35 -20.25 3.06 9.58
CA GLU A 35 -21.60 2.53 9.36
C GLU A 35 -22.67 3.58 9.59
N GLN A 36 -22.51 4.44 10.62
CA GLN A 36 -23.41 5.55 10.89
C GLN A 36 -23.38 6.57 9.74
N LEU A 37 -22.19 6.91 9.26
CA LEU A 37 -21.99 7.80 8.11
C LEU A 37 -22.64 7.23 6.84
N ASN A 38 -22.39 5.94 6.55
CA ASN A 38 -22.98 5.26 5.40
C ASN A 38 -24.51 5.11 5.50
N SER A 39 -25.07 5.05 6.71
CA SER A 39 -26.53 5.08 6.92
C SER A 39 -27.11 6.45 6.57
N ILE A 40 -26.41 7.54 6.88
CA ILE A 40 -26.83 8.90 6.51
C ILE A 40 -26.82 9.06 4.99
N PHE A 41 -25.72 8.68 4.33
CA PHE A 41 -25.62 8.74 2.86
C PHE A 41 -26.73 7.97 2.16
N ARG A 42 -27.03 6.74 2.62
CA ARG A 42 -28.16 5.96 2.09
C ARG A 42 -29.49 6.70 2.21
N LYS A 43 -29.81 7.24 3.38
CA LYS A 43 -31.05 8.00 3.59
C LYS A 43 -31.14 9.26 2.72
N LEU A 44 -30.01 9.92 2.45
CA LEU A 44 -29.95 11.10 1.59
C LEU A 44 -30.13 10.74 0.10
N LEU A 45 -29.62 9.59 -0.33
CA LEU A 45 -29.89 9.03 -1.66
C LEU A 45 -31.36 8.62 -1.81
N ASP A 46 -31.90 7.87 -0.84
CA ASP A 46 -33.29 7.39 -0.86
C ASP A 46 -34.31 8.54 -0.88
N SER A 47 -33.94 9.71 -0.35
CA SER A 47 -34.76 10.92 -0.36
C SER A 47 -34.53 11.83 -1.58
N GLY A 48 -33.59 11.47 -2.46
CA GLY A 48 -33.25 12.26 -3.66
C GLY A 48 -32.53 13.58 -3.38
N ILE A 49 -32.07 13.81 -2.14
CA ILE A 49 -31.32 15.02 -1.77
C ILE A 49 -29.90 14.95 -2.33
N LEU A 50 -29.31 13.75 -2.31
CA LEU A 50 -28.09 13.41 -3.02
C LEU A 50 -28.43 12.49 -4.19
N ASN A 51 -27.64 12.58 -5.26
CA ASN A 51 -27.69 11.62 -6.36
C ASN A 51 -26.43 10.74 -6.38
N GLU A 52 -26.38 9.76 -7.27
CA GLU A 52 -25.22 8.85 -7.38
C GLU A 52 -23.93 9.59 -7.78
N PHE A 53 -24.04 10.69 -8.54
CA PHE A 53 -22.89 11.51 -8.94
C PHE A 53 -22.28 12.28 -7.77
N ASP A 54 -23.12 12.80 -6.86
CA ASP A 54 -22.68 13.40 -5.60
C ASP A 54 -21.85 12.36 -4.81
N LEU A 55 -22.33 11.10 -4.74
CA LEU A 55 -21.62 10.03 -4.03
C LEU A 55 -20.36 9.55 -4.73
N ALA A 56 -20.32 9.57 -6.07
CA ALA A 56 -19.14 9.22 -6.84
C ALA A 56 -17.98 10.21 -6.60
N ASN A 57 -18.32 11.48 -6.35
CA ASN A 57 -17.36 12.52 -5.96
C ASN A 57 -17.06 12.56 -4.46
N ARG A 58 -17.57 11.58 -3.69
CA ARG A 58 -17.25 11.49 -2.26
C ARG A 58 -15.76 11.29 -2.09
N THR A 59 -15.12 12.30 -1.52
CA THR A 59 -13.74 12.20 -1.06
C THR A 59 -13.70 11.30 0.18
N THR A 60 -13.67 9.99 -0.05
CA THR A 60 -13.20 9.07 0.98
C THR A 60 -11.74 9.39 1.19
N GLU A 61 -11.43 10.28 2.13
CA GLU A 61 -10.14 10.22 2.79
C GLU A 61 -10.06 8.81 3.38
N ARG A 62 -9.42 7.88 2.63
CA ARG A 62 -8.57 6.91 3.27
C ARG A 62 -7.74 7.74 4.23
N ILE A 63 -8.00 7.58 5.53
CA ILE A 63 -7.22 8.19 6.61
C ILE A 63 -5.78 8.26 6.11
N PRO A 64 -5.18 9.44 5.95
CA PRO A 64 -3.78 9.55 5.65
C PRO A 64 -3.02 9.21 6.94
N ASP A 65 -3.04 7.93 7.31
CA ASP A 65 -1.85 7.26 7.86
C ASP A 65 -0.81 7.04 6.74
N VAL A 66 -1.04 7.68 5.58
CA VAL A 66 -0.26 7.60 4.35
C VAL A 66 -0.25 8.99 3.68
N VAL A 67 0.42 9.96 4.31
CA VAL A 67 1.08 11.05 3.58
C VAL A 67 2.27 10.51 2.75
N ASP A 68 2.52 9.20 2.78
CA ASP A 68 3.68 8.56 2.16
C ASP A 68 3.29 7.58 1.02
N ARG A 69 2.37 7.98 0.14
CA ARG A 69 2.13 7.23 -1.10
C ARG A 69 2.93 7.74 -2.29
N ASP A 70 3.37 9.00 -2.25
CA ASP A 70 4.15 9.62 -3.32
C ASP A 70 5.39 10.40 -2.86
N LEU A 71 5.81 10.24 -1.60
CA LEU A 71 7.19 10.57 -1.20
C LEU A 71 8.12 9.37 -1.36
N ARG A 72 7.78 8.42 -2.24
CA ARG A 72 8.69 7.33 -2.58
C ARG A 72 9.98 7.96 -3.10
N ARG A 73 11.01 7.91 -2.27
CA ARG A 73 12.32 8.46 -2.60
C ARG A 73 12.92 7.81 -3.84
N PHE A 74 12.53 6.56 -4.11
CA PHE A 74 13.07 5.76 -5.20
C PHE A 74 11.97 5.22 -6.12
N ARG A 75 12.22 5.32 -7.43
CA ARG A 75 11.41 4.66 -8.46
C ARG A 75 11.51 3.14 -8.28
N ARG A 76 10.37 2.46 -8.35
CA ARG A 76 10.34 0.99 -8.31
C ARG A 76 10.47 0.44 -9.72
N SER A 77 11.31 -0.57 -9.88
CA SER A 77 11.46 -1.32 -11.12
C SER A 77 10.72 -2.65 -11.02
N LYS A 78 10.02 -3.02 -12.09
CA LYS A 78 9.35 -4.31 -12.23
C LYS A 78 10.22 -5.21 -13.10
N PRO A 79 10.71 -6.34 -12.58
CA PRO A 79 11.48 -7.28 -13.39
C PRO A 79 10.68 -7.75 -14.61
N LEU A 80 11.38 -7.91 -15.75
CA LEU A 80 10.85 -8.59 -16.91
C LEU A 80 10.92 -10.09 -16.63
N GLY A 81 9.80 -10.68 -16.23
CA GLY A 81 9.70 -12.11 -15.89
C GLY A 81 9.75 -12.40 -14.39
N ASN A 82 9.76 -13.68 -14.05
CA ASN A 82 9.78 -14.14 -12.67
C ASN A 82 11.22 -14.18 -12.16
N VAL A 83 11.60 -13.22 -11.34
CA VAL A 83 12.89 -13.31 -10.62
C VAL A 83 12.67 -14.02 -9.30
N PRO A 84 13.30 -15.19 -9.07
CA PRO A 84 13.17 -15.90 -7.82
C PRO A 84 13.93 -15.19 -6.68
N VAL A 85 13.32 -15.17 -5.51
CA VAL A 85 13.94 -14.71 -4.25
C VAL A 85 13.69 -15.75 -3.17
N TYR A 86 14.71 -16.01 -2.36
CA TYR A 86 14.69 -17.04 -1.32
C TYR A 86 14.83 -16.39 0.06
N ASP A 87 14.24 -16.99 1.09
CA ASP A 87 14.55 -16.63 2.48
C ASP A 87 15.75 -17.46 2.94
N MET A 88 16.79 -16.83 3.46
CA MET A 88 17.97 -17.55 3.95
C MET A 88 17.68 -18.42 5.17
N ASN A 89 16.59 -18.17 5.90
CA ASN A 89 16.15 -19.01 7.00
C ASN A 89 15.30 -20.21 6.53
N ASP A 90 14.83 -20.18 5.29
CA ASP A 90 14.07 -21.26 4.66
C ASP A 90 14.38 -21.31 3.16
N VAL A 91 15.53 -21.90 2.85
CA VAL A 91 16.08 -21.96 1.48
C VAL A 91 15.25 -22.81 0.52
N PHE A 92 14.29 -23.58 1.02
CA PHE A 92 13.37 -24.38 0.20
C PHE A 92 12.15 -23.58 -0.28
N SER A 93 11.88 -22.44 0.36
CA SER A 93 10.80 -21.55 -0.04
C SER A 93 11.27 -20.60 -1.14
N GLU A 94 10.75 -20.81 -2.35
CA GLU A 94 10.93 -19.90 -3.48
C GLU A 94 9.78 -18.90 -3.57
N PHE A 95 10.12 -17.62 -3.65
CA PHE A 95 9.19 -16.51 -3.86
C PHE A 95 9.52 -15.74 -5.14
N ILE A 96 8.66 -14.80 -5.53
CA ILE A 96 8.84 -14.02 -6.77
C ILE A 96 8.96 -12.54 -6.45
N VAL A 97 9.96 -11.87 -7.03
CA VAL A 97 10.08 -10.41 -7.00
C VAL A 97 9.02 -9.78 -7.90
N MET A 98 8.11 -8.99 -7.34
CA MET A 98 7.04 -8.29 -8.07
C MET A 98 7.44 -6.86 -8.43
N ASP A 99 8.12 -6.17 -7.51
CA ASP A 99 8.76 -4.87 -7.73
C ASP A 99 9.93 -4.70 -6.75
N ILE A 100 10.91 -3.88 -7.10
CA ILE A 100 12.09 -3.62 -6.28
C ILE A 100 12.59 -2.18 -6.44
N SER A 101 13.13 -1.61 -5.37
CA SER A 101 13.81 -0.31 -5.31
C SER A 101 15.07 -0.42 -4.44
N GLU A 102 15.84 0.66 -4.34
CA GLU A 102 17.05 0.69 -3.49
C GLU A 102 16.73 0.51 -1.99
N ASP A 103 15.49 0.77 -1.57
CA ASP A 103 15.05 0.76 -0.18
C ASP A 103 13.98 -0.29 0.14
N GLY A 104 13.53 -1.07 -0.85
CA GLY A 104 12.41 -1.97 -0.64
C GLY A 104 12.19 -2.99 -1.75
N ILE A 105 11.39 -3.99 -1.42
CA ILE A 105 11.03 -5.08 -2.33
C ILE A 105 9.58 -5.50 -2.08
N LYS A 106 8.82 -5.75 -3.15
CA LYS A 106 7.54 -6.44 -3.10
C LYS A 106 7.73 -7.87 -3.56
N VAL A 107 7.30 -8.80 -2.72
CA VAL A 107 7.47 -10.23 -2.94
C VAL A 107 6.09 -10.89 -3.04
N GLY A 108 5.91 -11.74 -4.04
CA GLY A 108 4.73 -12.57 -4.26
C GLY A 108 4.93 -14.00 -3.79
N ARG A 109 3.83 -14.73 -3.59
CA ARG A 109 3.77 -16.11 -3.05
C ARG A 109 4.32 -16.26 -1.63
N ILE A 110 4.43 -15.17 -0.90
CA ILE A 110 4.95 -15.16 0.47
C ILE A 110 3.82 -14.95 1.48
N LYS A 111 3.87 -15.69 2.60
CA LYS A 111 3.08 -15.43 3.80
C LYS A 111 3.96 -14.67 4.78
N SER A 112 3.50 -13.52 5.23
CA SER A 112 4.26 -12.67 6.16
C SER A 112 3.32 -11.81 7.00
N VAL A 113 3.82 -11.31 8.12
CA VAL A 113 3.12 -10.35 9.00
C VAL A 113 3.91 -9.04 9.14
N ARG A 114 3.22 -7.92 9.37
CA ARG A 114 3.86 -6.61 9.54
C ARG A 114 4.86 -6.65 10.70
N GLY A 115 6.07 -6.16 10.47
CA GLY A 115 7.18 -6.15 11.44
C GLY A 115 8.08 -7.40 11.39
N GLU A 116 7.70 -8.44 10.66
CA GLU A 116 8.53 -9.63 10.47
C GLU A 116 9.83 -9.29 9.73
N LYS A 117 10.96 -9.78 10.23
CA LYS A 117 12.28 -9.61 9.63
C LYS A 117 12.64 -10.86 8.84
N ARG A 118 13.21 -10.67 7.65
CA ARG A 118 13.71 -11.75 6.78
C ARG A 118 15.01 -11.35 6.12
N THR A 119 15.83 -12.33 5.79
CA THR A 119 17.04 -12.15 4.99
C THR A 119 16.78 -12.76 3.63
N PHE A 120 16.70 -11.91 2.60
CA PHE A 120 16.40 -12.34 1.24
C PHE A 120 17.69 -12.61 0.46
N LEU A 121 17.68 -13.63 -0.39
CA LEU A 121 18.75 -13.98 -1.33
C LEU A 121 18.19 -13.92 -2.75
N ILE A 122 18.76 -13.08 -3.61
CA ILE A 122 18.40 -12.98 -5.03
C ILE A 122 19.47 -13.68 -5.87
N LYS A 123 19.04 -14.71 -6.61
CA LYS A 123 19.88 -15.42 -7.57
C LYS A 123 19.70 -14.79 -8.95
N ALA A 124 20.66 -13.97 -9.36
CA ALA A 124 20.66 -13.34 -10.69
C ALA A 124 21.32 -14.25 -11.76
N LEU A 125 21.09 -15.57 -11.70
CA LEU A 125 21.79 -16.58 -12.51
C LEU A 125 21.57 -16.43 -14.02
N GLU A 126 20.47 -15.81 -14.44
CA GLU A 126 20.15 -15.59 -15.85
C GLU A 126 20.81 -14.31 -16.42
N PHE A 127 21.58 -13.59 -15.61
CA PHE A 127 22.25 -12.36 -16.02
C PHE A 127 23.77 -12.53 -15.89
N ASP A 128 24.45 -12.69 -17.04
CA ASP A 128 25.87 -13.08 -17.21
C ASP A 128 26.93 -12.27 -16.43
N GLU A 129 26.56 -11.26 -15.66
CA GLU A 129 27.47 -10.39 -14.91
C GLU A 129 27.03 -10.10 -13.47
N MET A 130 25.88 -10.63 -13.04
CA MET A 130 25.36 -10.37 -11.70
C MET A 130 25.69 -11.49 -10.74
N GLN A 131 26.36 -11.13 -9.65
CA GLN A 131 26.60 -12.05 -8.55
C GLN A 131 25.32 -12.20 -7.72
N THR A 132 25.13 -13.37 -7.12
CA THR A 132 24.08 -13.57 -6.11
C THR A 132 24.34 -12.63 -4.93
N PHE A 133 23.29 -11.99 -4.43
CA PHE A 133 23.39 -11.06 -3.31
C PHE A 133 22.23 -11.21 -2.34
N SER A 134 22.44 -10.77 -1.09
CA SER A 134 21.44 -10.82 -0.03
C SER A 134 21.32 -9.52 0.74
N PHE A 135 20.20 -9.36 1.44
CA PHE A 135 19.93 -8.21 2.30
C PHE A 135 18.87 -8.57 3.36
N ASP A 136 18.91 -7.87 4.48
CA ASP A 136 17.88 -7.95 5.51
C ASP A 136 16.77 -6.96 5.22
N ALA A 137 15.52 -7.37 5.46
CA ALA A 137 14.37 -6.52 5.27
C ALA A 137 13.28 -6.78 6.33
N VAL A 138 12.45 -5.76 6.56
CA VAL A 138 11.31 -5.82 7.48
C VAL A 138 10.00 -5.64 6.72
N CYS A 139 9.03 -6.52 6.98
CA CYS A 139 7.70 -6.48 6.37
C CYS A 139 6.97 -5.20 6.82
N ARG A 140 6.59 -4.36 5.86
CA ARG A 140 5.80 -3.14 6.11
C ARG A 140 4.32 -3.37 5.96
N TRP A 141 3.94 -4.26 5.06
CA TRP A 141 2.55 -4.67 4.83
C TRP A 141 2.52 -6.06 4.22
N ALA A 142 1.42 -6.79 4.48
CA ALA A 142 1.14 -8.07 3.87
C ALA A 142 -0.33 -8.12 3.44
N ASN A 143 -0.58 -8.76 2.30
CA ASN A 143 -1.89 -9.06 1.75
C ASN A 143 -1.85 -10.50 1.18
N ARG A 144 -3.01 -11.09 0.86
CA ARG A 144 -3.17 -12.48 0.39
C ARG A 144 -2.12 -12.88 -0.66
N GLY A 145 -1.04 -13.54 -0.20
CA GLY A 145 0.06 -14.03 -1.02
C GLY A 145 1.07 -12.97 -1.51
N MET A 146 1.07 -11.75 -0.96
CA MET A 146 2.03 -10.70 -1.28
C MET A 146 2.45 -9.94 -0.03
N ALA A 147 3.71 -9.55 0.05
CA ALA A 147 4.18 -8.66 1.10
C ALA A 147 5.20 -7.65 0.55
N GLY A 148 5.20 -6.46 1.15
CA GLY A 148 6.18 -5.42 0.87
C GLY A 148 7.14 -5.31 2.04
N PHE A 149 8.43 -5.39 1.75
CA PHE A 149 9.50 -5.31 2.73
C PHE A 149 10.33 -4.04 2.48
N ALA A 150 10.77 -3.41 3.56
CA ALA A 150 11.76 -2.33 3.51
C ALA A 150 13.14 -2.91 3.84
N ILE A 151 14.14 -2.64 3.02
CA ILE A 151 15.52 -3.08 3.23
C ILE A 151 16.08 -2.35 4.45
N THR A 152 16.59 -3.10 5.42
CA THR A 152 17.14 -2.56 6.68
C THR A 152 18.65 -2.67 6.75
N SER A 153 19.24 -3.65 6.07
CA SER A 153 20.69 -3.86 6.02
C SER A 153 21.07 -4.49 4.70
N ILE A 154 22.13 -3.98 4.06
CA ILE A 154 22.70 -4.50 2.83
C ILE A 154 24.18 -4.18 2.81
N SER A 155 25.02 -5.14 2.39
CA SER A 155 26.46 -4.88 2.27
C SER A 155 26.75 -3.94 1.10
N PRO A 156 27.87 -3.20 1.10
CA PRO A 156 28.21 -2.30 -0.01
C PRO A 156 28.30 -3.01 -1.37
N SER A 157 28.85 -4.22 -1.41
CA SER A 157 28.91 -5.04 -2.63
C SER A 157 27.53 -5.49 -3.09
N ALA A 158 26.66 -5.93 -2.17
CA ALA A 158 25.28 -6.29 -2.49
C ALA A 158 24.46 -5.08 -2.97
N ALA A 159 24.70 -3.89 -2.43
CA ALA A 159 24.04 -2.66 -2.88
C ALA A 159 24.42 -2.29 -4.33
N ILE A 160 25.67 -2.53 -4.73
CA ILE A 160 26.11 -2.37 -6.13
C ILE A 160 25.37 -3.36 -7.04
N GLN A 161 25.24 -4.62 -6.62
CA GLN A 161 24.49 -5.63 -7.38
C GLN A 161 23.00 -5.29 -7.48
N LEU A 162 22.37 -4.85 -6.39
CA LEU A 162 20.99 -4.39 -6.37
C LEU A 162 20.77 -3.23 -7.34
N LYS A 163 21.68 -2.26 -7.38
CA LYS A 163 21.58 -1.12 -8.32
C LYS A 163 21.71 -1.57 -9.78
N ARG A 164 22.64 -2.48 -10.08
CA ARG A 164 22.78 -3.10 -11.41
C ARG A 164 21.51 -3.86 -11.80
N PHE A 165 20.96 -4.62 -10.86
CA PHE A 165 19.71 -5.36 -11.02
C PHE A 165 18.56 -4.42 -11.37
N ILE A 166 18.32 -3.38 -10.57
CA ILE A 166 17.28 -2.38 -10.81
C ILE A 166 17.41 -1.75 -12.21
N ASN A 167 18.60 -1.28 -12.57
CA ASN A 167 18.85 -0.60 -13.85
C ASN A 167 18.64 -1.49 -15.08
N ARG A 168 18.69 -2.82 -14.93
CA ARG A 168 18.46 -3.77 -16.03
C ARG A 168 16.97 -3.88 -16.40
N PHE A 169 16.06 -3.58 -15.47
CA PHE A 169 14.62 -3.84 -15.61
C PHE A 169 13.76 -2.59 -15.82
N THR A 170 14.34 -1.41 -15.95
CA THR A 170 13.61 -0.12 -15.95
C THR A 170 12.88 0.24 -17.26
N PHE A 171 12.40 -0.72 -18.07
CA PHE A 171 11.95 -0.43 -19.45
C PHE A 171 10.45 -0.56 -19.75
N CYS A 172 9.57 -0.65 -18.76
CA CYS A 172 8.14 -0.46 -19.00
C CYS A 172 7.63 0.69 -18.13
N GLU A 173 7.51 1.87 -18.72
CA GLU A 173 6.60 2.90 -18.20
C GLU A 173 5.18 2.40 -18.47
N ASP A 174 4.37 2.25 -17.42
CA ASP A 174 2.92 2.04 -17.54
C ASP A 174 2.26 3.35 -18.03
#